data_AF-A0A2G9M206-F1
#
_entry.id   AF-A0A2G9M206-F1
#
_cell.length_a   1.000
_cell.length_b   1.000
_cell.length_c   1.000
_cell.angle_alpha   90.00
_cell.angle_beta   90.00
_cell.angle_gamma   90.00
#
_symmetry.space_group_name_H-M   'P 1'
#
loop_
_entity.id
_entity.type
_entity.pdbx_description
1 polymer ?
#
loop_
_entity_poly.entity_id
_entity_poly.type
_entity_poly.pdbx_seq_one_letter_code
_entity_poly.pdbx_strand_id
1 'polypeptide(L)' 'MGMTGRDSLMDTALRTPKSGYLYRRLANAMQDLKAEYDGTVRDSNNRIIQFKYGEDGIDVSRSVAGKVDVKKIIESVR' A
#
# COMPACT_ATOMS: atom_id res chain seq x y z
N MET A 1 -1.78 11.81 39.99
CA MET A 1 -2.45 11.55 38.70
C MET A 1 -1.91 12.58 37.70
N GLY A 2 -0.77 12.31 37.07
CA GLY A 2 -0.09 13.30 36.22
C GLY A 2 1.01 12.76 35.30
N MET A 3 1.39 11.48 35.48
CA MET A 3 2.38 10.80 34.63
C MET A 3 1.75 10.25 33.34
N THR A 4 0.52 9.75 33.39
CA THR A 4 -0.18 9.11 32.26
C THR A 4 -0.43 10.02 31.05
N GLY A 5 -0.69 11.32 31.26
CA GLY A 5 -0.89 12.27 30.16
C GLY A 5 0.41 12.66 29.44
N ARG A 6 1.54 12.73 30.16
CA ARG A 6 2.83 13.09 29.58
C ARG A 6 3.43 11.95 28.77
N ASP A 7 3.31 10.70 29.25
CA ASP A 7 3.74 9.51 28.51
C ASP A 7 2.98 9.36 27.19
N SER A 8 1.68 9.65 27.17
CA SER A 8 0.83 9.56 25.97
C SER A 8 1.22 10.58 24.89
N LEU A 9 1.56 11.81 25.30
CA LEU A 9 2.05 12.87 24.41
C LEU A 9 3.46 12.56 23.92
N MET A 10 4.31 12.04 24.80
CA MET A 10 5.70 11.69 24.47
C MET A 10 5.76 10.51 23.48
N ASP A 11 4.94 9.47 23.67
CA ASP A 11 4.85 8.34 22.74
C ASP A 11 4.40 8.79 21.33
N THR A 12 3.41 9.67 21.27
CA THR A 12 2.94 10.24 20.00
C THR A 12 4.02 11.10 19.32
N ALA A 13 4.74 11.91 20.10
CA ALA A 13 5.83 12.74 19.59
C ALA A 13 7.02 11.91 19.07
N LEU A 14 7.28 10.75 19.67
CA LEU A 14 8.36 9.84 19.25
C LEU A 14 7.97 8.94 18.07
N ARG A 15 6.68 8.62 17.92
CA ARG A 15 6.18 7.76 16.84
C ARG A 15 6.32 8.42 15.46
N THR A 16 6.04 9.72 15.36
CA THR A 16 6.03 10.49 14.11
C THR A 16 7.37 10.53 13.35
N PRO A 17 8.52 10.89 13.96
CA PRO A 17 9.79 10.91 13.23
C PRO A 17 10.24 9.50 12.82
N LYS A 18 9.94 8.49 13.64
CA LYS A 18 10.28 7.09 13.36
C LYS A 18 9.44 6.52 12.20
N SER A 19 8.13 6.75 12.22
CA SER A 19 7.24 6.33 11.14
C SER A 19 7.52 7.12 9.86
N GLY A 20 7.79 8.42 9.95
CA GLY A 20 8.11 9.28 8.80
C GLY A 20 9.43 8.90 8.12
N TYR A 21 10.48 8.61 8.88
CA TYR A 21 11.75 8.16 8.31
C TYR A 21 11.61 6.78 7.62
N LEU A 22 10.89 5.84 8.24
CA LEU A 22 10.59 4.55 7.63
C LEU A 22 9.80 4.73 6.33
N TYR A 23 8.73 5.52 6.37
CA TYR A 23 7.93 5.83 5.19
C TYR A 23 8.78 6.41 4.05
N ARG A 24 9.61 7.42 4.33
CA ARG A 24 10.48 8.04 3.32
C ARG A 24 11.45 7.02 2.69
N ARG A 25 12.02 6.13 3.49
CA ARG A 25 12.91 5.08 2.97
C ARG A 25 12.16 4.12 2.06
N LEU A 26 10.96 3.69 2.44
CA LEU A 26 10.13 2.79 1.65
C LEU A 26 9.62 3.47 0.37
N ALA A 27 9.15 4.72 0.46
CA ALA A 27 8.70 5.49 -0.68
C ALA A 27 9.82 5.66 -1.72
N ASN A 28 11.03 6.04 -1.29
CA ASN A 28 12.17 6.17 -2.20
C ASN A 28 12.61 4.82 -2.79
N ALA A 29 12.44 3.71 -2.07
CA ALA A 29 12.79 2.38 -2.59
C ALA A 29 11.77 1.84 -3.60
N MET A 30 10.51 2.28 -3.50
CA MET A 30 9.41 1.79 -4.34
C MET A 30 9.02 2.75 -5.47
N GLN A 31 9.63 3.94 -5.54
CA GLN A 31 9.27 4.99 -6.52
C GLN A 31 9.44 4.56 -7.98
N ASP A 32 10.40 3.68 -8.25
CA ASP A 32 10.75 3.25 -9.61
C ASP A 32 9.93 2.04 -10.08
N LEU A 33 9.08 1.48 -9.21
CA LEU A 33 8.24 0.34 -9.52
C LEU A 33 6.97 0.80 -10.25
N LYS A 34 6.72 0.24 -11.44
CA LYS A 34 5.51 0.46 -12.22
C LYS A 34 4.84 -0.85 -12.64
N ALA A 35 3.51 -0.83 -12.69
CA ALA A 35 2.73 -1.89 -13.32
C ALA A 35 2.69 -1.65 -14.83
N GLU A 36 3.11 -2.65 -15.61
CA GLU A 36 3.08 -2.64 -17.06
C GLU A 36 1.77 -3.21 -17.61
N TYR A 37 1.49 -2.93 -18.89
CA TYR A 37 0.26 -3.37 -19.57
C TYR A 37 0.09 -4.89 -19.65
N ASP A 38 1.16 -5.65 -19.50
CA ASP A 38 1.14 -7.12 -19.45
C ASP A 38 0.77 -7.67 -18.06
N GLY A 39 0.48 -6.80 -17.09
CA GLY A 39 0.14 -7.17 -15.72
C GLY A 39 1.34 -7.45 -14.82
N THR A 40 2.57 -7.28 -15.33
CA THR A 40 3.81 -7.43 -14.55
C THR A 40 4.16 -6.14 -13.83
N VAL A 41 4.86 -6.24 -12.69
CA VAL A 41 5.48 -5.08 -12.03
C VAL A 41 6.95 -5.05 -12.38
N ARG A 42 7.43 -3.93 -12.94
CA ARG A 42 8.81 -3.76 -13.38
C ARG A 42 9.44 -2.54 -12.75
N ASP A 43 10.75 -2.62 -12.54
CA ASP A 43 11.60 -1.47 -12.21
C ASP A 43 11.88 -0.62 -13.48
N SER A 44 12.37 0.59 -13.27
CA SER A 44 12.92 1.52 -14.27
C SER A 44 13.87 0.86 -15.29
N ASN A 45 14.63 -0.17 -14.87
CA ASN A 45 15.53 -0.94 -15.74
C ASN A 45 14.84 -2.10 -16.51
N ASN A 46 13.50 -2.12 -16.58
CA ASN A 46 12.70 -3.21 -17.16
C ASN A 46 12.89 -4.59 -16.49
N ARG A 47 13.48 -4.64 -15.30
CA ARG A 47 13.59 -5.89 -14.53
C ARG A 47 12.24 -6.21 -13.92
N ILE A 48 11.76 -7.44 -14.16
CA ILE A 48 10.50 -7.93 -13.61
C ILE A 48 10.69 -8.19 -12.11
N ILE A 49 9.89 -7.53 -11.29
CA ILE A 49 9.85 -7.68 -9.83
C ILE A 49 8.70 -8.59 -9.41
N GLN A 50 7.54 -8.49 -10.09
CA GLN A 50 6.42 -9.42 -9.93
C GLN A 50 5.87 -9.80 -11.31
N PHE A 51 5.58 -11.09 -11.50
CA PHE A 51 4.97 -11.59 -12.75
C PHE A 51 3.49 -11.25 -12.86
N LYS A 52 2.82 -11.03 -11.73
CA LYS A 52 1.41 -10.63 -11.67
C LYS A 52 1.24 -9.67 -10.50
N TYR A 53 0.72 -8.48 -10.76
CA TYR A 53 0.47 -7.47 -9.73
C TYR A 53 -0.36 -8.06 -8.58
N GLY A 54 0.18 -8.07 -7.36
CA GLY A 54 -0.53 -8.57 -6.18
C GLY A 54 -0.80 -10.09 -6.19
N GLU A 55 -0.20 -10.86 -7.10
CA GLU A 55 -0.45 -12.29 -7.36
C GLU A 55 -1.88 -12.63 -7.84
N ASP A 56 -2.85 -11.75 -7.58
CA ASP A 56 -4.25 -11.87 -7.97
C ASP A 56 -4.62 -10.98 -9.17
N GLY A 57 -3.81 -9.96 -9.47
CA GLY A 57 -4.09 -8.97 -10.52
C GLY A 57 -5.16 -7.97 -10.12
N ILE A 58 -5.49 -7.89 -8.82
CA ILE A 58 -6.57 -7.07 -8.30
C ILE A 58 -5.98 -5.74 -7.85
N ASP A 59 -6.42 -4.65 -8.49
CA ASP A 59 -6.15 -3.31 -7.98
C ASP A 59 -6.88 -3.12 -6.64
N VAL A 60 -6.09 -2.93 -5.58
CA VAL A 60 -6.59 -2.76 -4.20
C VAL A 60 -7.60 -1.61 -4.13
N SER A 61 -7.40 -0.54 -4.91
CA SER A 61 -8.28 0.64 -4.97
C SER A 61 -9.64 0.32 -5.60
N ARG A 62 -9.70 -0.70 -6.45
CA ARG A 62 -10.92 -1.18 -7.12
C ARG A 62 -11.56 -2.38 -6.40
N SER A 63 -10.92 -2.88 -5.35
CA SER A 63 -11.38 -4.02 -4.57
C SER A 63 -12.12 -3.57 -3.31
N VAL A 64 -13.08 -4.36 -2.83
CA VAL A 64 -13.70 -4.15 -1.51
C VAL A 64 -13.08 -5.16 -0.56
N ALA A 65 -12.36 -4.67 0.45
CA ALA A 65 -11.67 -5.50 1.44
C ALA A 65 -10.72 -6.56 0.83
N GLY A 66 -10.04 -6.23 -0.27
CA GLY A 66 -9.08 -7.13 -0.93
C GLY A 66 -9.74 -8.25 -1.75
N LYS A 67 -11.04 -8.16 -2.02
CA LYS A 67 -11.75 -9.09 -2.91
C LYS A 67 -12.54 -8.33 -3.98
N VAL A 68 -12.65 -8.94 -5.16
CA VAL A 68 -13.58 -8.48 -6.20
C VAL A 68 -14.99 -8.89 -5.79
N ASP A 69 -15.85 -7.90 -5.58
CA ASP A 69 -17.23 -8.13 -5.16
C ASP A 69 -18.11 -8.43 -6.39
N VAL A 70 -18.11 -9.71 -6.79
CA VAL A 70 -18.81 -10.21 -7.99
C VAL A 70 -20.32 -9.94 -7.91
N LYS A 71 -20.91 -9.97 -6.70
CA LYS A 71 -22.35 -9.72 -6.53
C LYS A 71 -22.73 -8.30 -6.95
N LYS A 72 -21.94 -7.31 -6.53
CA LYS A 72 -22.15 -5.91 -6.88
C LYS A 72 -22.00 -5.65 -8.37
N ILE A 73 -21.07 -6.35 -9.03
CA ILE A 73 -20.87 -6.26 -10.49
C ILE A 73 -22.10 -6.81 -11.22
N ILE A 74 -22.62 -7.97 -10.80
CA ILE A 74 -23.81 -8.58 -11.40
C ILE A 74 -25.04 -7.68 -11.22
N GLU A 75 -25.19 -7.04 -10.05
CA GLU A 75 -26.29 -6.12 -9.76
C GLU A 75 -26.24 -4.84 -10.60
N SER A 76 -25.04 -4.36 -10.95
CA SER A 76 -24.83 -3.20 -11.82
C SER A 76 -25.11 -3.48 -13.31
N VAL A 77 -25.06 -4.74 -13.73
CA VAL A 77 -25.27 -5.15 -15.13
C VAL A 77 -26.75 -5.49 -15.40
N ARG A 78 -27.54 -5.68 -14.35
CA ARG A 78 -28.97 -5.93 -14.42
C ARG A 78 -29.77 -4.62 -14.44
#